data_AF-A0A9D8CE44-F1
#
_entry.id   AF-A0A9D8CE44-F1
#
_cell.length_a   1.000
_cell.length_b   1.000
_cell.length_c   1.000
_cell.angle_alpha   90.00
_cell.angle_beta   90.00
_cell.angle_gamma   90.00
#
_symmetry.space_group_name_H-M   'P 1'
#
loop_
_entity.id
_entity.type
_entity.pdbx_description
1 polymer ?
#
loop_
_entity_poly.entity_id
_entity_poly.type
_entity_poly.pdbx_seq_one_letter_code
_entity_poly.pdbx_strand_id
1 'polypeptide(L)'
;MKRPGTYLAAAAILLSVTVARSGHELPVYPSYYPHEIQLETVAPDRAGGLLSTGKLHAYIGAEPRFSGAPPDAVRSVESLGSLIAVRINPQSPHARDAAERCAIVTMIQRHAVRGAAWRFHPYPVTPMHGDYLQHADRAAAALAAASAAPDMGSLKVRADSRVAAALLRSEWQADTTWDAEIVEADLGMLTASRAYAMNGWSGPPWLRAGWFHAQLLLGAVTRTDTETAQIDELIERLETGRHISPADRINLERDLVAALGKGCHAAALGYTVRREYTNAEFSAGIENVGYDWLDGIASGIFLRTAKLKDFPWNGWLAVGISDRHGAAWNPIAGMTDRFGRLMWSAVGDAALLPSPYGPGWMINRVSDIKAGAP
;
A
#
# COMPACT_ATOMS: atom_id res chain seq x y z
N MET A 1 -21.70 32.71 74.63
CA MET A 1 -20.54 32.30 73.82
C MET A 1 -20.88 31.00 73.11
N LYS A 2 -21.12 31.06 71.79
CA LYS A 2 -21.50 29.89 70.98
C LYS A 2 -20.26 29.02 70.74
N ARG A 3 -20.39 27.72 70.99
CA ARG A 3 -19.30 26.74 70.99
C ARG A 3 -18.66 26.62 69.58
N PRO A 4 -17.32 26.69 69.45
CA PRO A 4 -16.63 26.65 68.16
C PRO A 4 -16.65 25.29 67.44
N GLY A 5 -17.14 24.23 68.10
CA GLY A 5 -17.19 22.87 67.52
C GLY A 5 -18.22 22.70 66.39
N THR A 6 -19.28 23.51 66.36
CA THR A 6 -20.34 23.37 65.33
C THR A 6 -19.92 23.94 63.97
N TYR A 7 -19.01 24.92 63.95
CA TYR A 7 -18.51 25.51 62.71
C TYR A 7 -17.46 24.63 62.00
N LEU A 8 -16.68 23.87 62.77
CA LEU A 8 -15.71 22.92 62.23
C LEU A 8 -16.38 21.70 61.56
N ALA A 9 -17.50 21.22 62.13
CA ALA A 9 -18.27 20.13 61.51
C ALA A 9 -18.94 20.57 60.19
N ALA A 10 -19.45 21.80 60.12
CA ALA A 10 -20.05 22.33 58.89
C ALA A 10 -18.99 22.59 57.78
N ALA A 11 -17.79 23.06 58.16
CA ALA A 11 -16.69 23.27 57.20
C ALA A 11 -16.13 21.96 56.64
N ALA A 12 -16.05 20.89 57.45
CA ALA A 12 -15.60 19.57 57.00
C ALA A 12 -16.59 18.90 56.02
N ILE A 13 -17.89 19.13 56.18
CA ILE A 13 -18.92 18.64 55.25
C ILE A 13 -18.86 19.41 53.91
N LEU A 14 -18.65 20.73 53.94
CA LEU A 14 -18.49 21.53 52.71
C LEU A 14 -17.22 21.19 51.91
N LEU A 15 -16.15 20.73 52.57
CA LEU A 15 -14.93 20.24 51.91
C LEU A 15 -15.04 18.82 51.34
N SER A 16 -16.09 18.06 51.72
CA SER A 16 -16.36 16.72 51.20
C SER A 16 -17.49 16.68 50.17
N VAL A 17 -18.18 17.81 49.93
CA VAL A 17 -18.95 18.02 48.70
C VAL A 17 -17.97 18.38 47.59
N THR A 18 -17.22 17.38 47.12
CA THR A 18 -16.70 17.45 45.77
C THR A 18 -17.90 17.65 44.86
N VAL A 19 -17.79 18.57 43.90
CA VAL A 19 -18.79 18.68 42.84
C VAL A 19 -18.81 17.31 42.19
N ALA A 20 -19.80 16.49 42.54
CA ALA A 20 -20.20 15.39 41.70
C ALA A 20 -20.71 16.07 40.43
N ARG A 21 -19.76 16.35 39.51
CA ARG A 21 -20.09 16.47 38.11
C ARG A 21 -20.60 15.09 37.77
N SER A 22 -21.91 14.90 37.94
CA SER A 22 -22.66 13.97 37.12
C SER A 22 -22.40 14.46 35.70
N GLY A 23 -21.26 14.05 35.14
CA GLY A 23 -21.03 14.17 33.73
C GLY A 23 -22.29 13.61 33.11
N HIS A 24 -22.97 14.43 32.32
CA HIS A 24 -23.82 13.88 31.29
C HIS A 24 -22.84 13.30 30.27
N GLU A 25 -22.11 12.26 30.69
CA GLU A 25 -21.45 11.36 29.78
C GLU A 25 -22.64 10.68 29.12
N LEU A 26 -23.00 11.15 27.93
CA LEU A 26 -23.71 10.31 27.00
C LEU A 26 -22.96 8.96 27.04
N PRO A 27 -23.60 7.85 27.43
CA PRO A 27 -22.95 6.53 27.38
C PRO A 27 -22.56 6.14 25.94
N VAL A 28 -23.00 6.96 24.98
CA VAL A 28 -22.44 7.04 23.64
C VAL A 28 -21.04 7.63 23.72
N TYR A 29 -20.06 6.76 23.95
CA TYR A 29 -18.76 7.02 23.36
C TYR A 29 -18.98 7.08 21.84
N PRO A 30 -18.62 8.18 21.15
CA PRO A 30 -18.61 8.24 19.69
C PRO A 30 -17.45 7.40 19.13
N SER A 31 -17.22 6.21 19.69
CA SER A 31 -16.44 5.16 19.10
C SER A 31 -17.38 4.47 18.10
N TYR A 32 -17.50 5.07 16.91
CA TYR A 32 -18.32 4.61 15.78
C TYR A 32 -17.81 3.30 15.15
N TYR A 33 -17.31 2.36 15.97
CA TYR A 33 -16.78 1.08 15.50
C TYR A 33 -17.89 0.05 15.47
N PRO A 34 -17.98 -0.76 14.40
CA PRO A 34 -18.88 -1.91 14.37
C PRO A 34 -18.78 -2.73 15.66
N HIS A 35 -19.93 -3.13 16.19
CA HIS A 35 -20.05 -3.98 17.36
C HIS A 35 -19.56 -5.39 17.04
N GLU A 36 -19.76 -5.82 15.80
CA GLU A 36 -19.21 -7.06 15.26
C GLU A 36 -18.57 -6.81 13.90
N ILE A 37 -17.45 -7.51 13.66
CA ILE A 37 -16.79 -7.53 12.36
C ILE A 37 -16.77 -8.99 11.90
N GLN A 38 -17.53 -9.29 10.84
CA GLN A 38 -17.54 -10.60 10.21
C GLN A 38 -16.57 -10.59 9.03
N LEU A 39 -15.50 -11.38 9.12
CA LEU A 39 -14.59 -11.65 8.00
C LEU A 39 -14.91 -13.02 7.41
N GLU A 40 -15.34 -13.08 6.14
CA GLU A 40 -15.66 -14.33 5.45
C GLU A 40 -14.82 -14.48 4.18
N THR A 41 -14.34 -15.70 3.89
CA THR A 41 -13.80 -16.00 2.56
C THR A 41 -14.95 -16.09 1.56
N VAL A 42 -15.01 -15.17 0.60
CA VAL A 42 -16.08 -15.08 -0.39
C VAL A 42 -15.50 -15.21 -1.79
N ALA A 43 -16.01 -16.15 -2.58
CA ALA A 43 -15.59 -16.30 -3.97
C ALA A 43 -16.00 -15.07 -4.82
N PRO A 44 -15.18 -14.63 -5.78
CA PRO A 44 -15.48 -13.45 -6.61
C PRO A 44 -16.83 -13.52 -7.34
N ASP A 45 -17.24 -14.72 -7.74
CA ASP A 45 -18.52 -14.99 -8.41
C ASP A 45 -19.74 -14.73 -7.52
N ARG A 46 -19.60 -14.86 -6.19
CA ARG A 46 -20.67 -14.61 -5.21
C ARG A 46 -20.63 -13.17 -4.70
N ALA A 47 -19.44 -12.57 -4.64
CA ALA A 47 -19.21 -11.26 -4.02
C ALA A 47 -20.07 -10.14 -4.63
N GLY A 48 -20.19 -10.07 -5.96
CA GLY A 48 -20.96 -9.02 -6.62
C GLY A 48 -22.46 -9.05 -6.28
N GLY A 49 -23.04 -10.24 -6.12
CA GLY A 49 -24.44 -10.39 -5.67
C GLY A 49 -24.64 -9.98 -4.21
N LEU A 50 -23.69 -10.32 -3.33
CA LEU A 50 -23.75 -9.94 -1.92
C LEU A 50 -23.55 -8.44 -1.71
N LEU A 51 -22.61 -7.83 -2.44
CA LEU A 51 -22.43 -6.37 -2.47
C LEU A 51 -23.71 -5.69 -2.98
N SER A 52 -24.28 -6.16 -4.09
CA SER A 52 -25.50 -5.57 -4.66
C SER A 52 -26.72 -5.64 -3.72
N THR A 53 -26.78 -6.63 -2.84
CA THR A 53 -27.90 -6.84 -1.91
C THR A 53 -27.63 -6.33 -0.49
N GLY A 54 -26.51 -5.63 -0.27
CA GLY A 54 -26.15 -5.10 1.05
C GLY A 54 -25.75 -6.17 2.08
N LYS A 55 -25.51 -7.41 1.65
CA LYS A 55 -25.05 -8.50 2.52
C LYS A 55 -23.54 -8.47 2.76
N LEU A 56 -22.80 -7.74 1.93
CA LEU A 56 -21.41 -7.35 2.19
C LEU A 56 -21.30 -5.83 2.17
N HIS A 57 -20.58 -5.29 3.15
CA HIS A 57 -20.24 -3.87 3.22
C HIS A 57 -18.95 -3.58 2.46
N ALA A 58 -17.99 -4.51 2.49
CA ALA A 58 -16.73 -4.41 1.78
C ALA A 58 -16.29 -5.76 1.22
N TYR A 59 -15.54 -5.73 0.12
CA TYR A 59 -14.98 -6.90 -0.52
C TYR A 59 -13.55 -6.63 -1.02
N ILE A 60 -12.63 -7.51 -0.62
CA ILE A 60 -11.18 -7.37 -0.76
C ILE A 60 -10.63 -8.51 -1.61
N GLY A 61 -9.78 -8.19 -2.58
CA GLY A 61 -9.05 -9.16 -3.39
C GLY A 61 -9.50 -9.21 -4.85
N ALA A 62 -9.69 -10.41 -5.40
CA ALA A 62 -9.95 -10.60 -6.82
C ALA A 62 -11.29 -9.99 -7.28
N GLU A 63 -11.28 -9.35 -8.45
CA GLU A 63 -12.41 -8.60 -9.02
C GLU A 63 -13.76 -9.36 -8.92
N PRO A 64 -14.78 -8.80 -8.25
CA PRO A 64 -16.08 -9.44 -8.12
C PRO A 64 -16.82 -9.49 -9.46
N ARG A 65 -17.61 -10.54 -9.68
CA ARG A 65 -18.48 -10.64 -10.87
C ARG A 65 -19.89 -10.15 -10.55
N PHE A 66 -20.39 -9.24 -11.39
CA PHE A 66 -21.76 -8.74 -11.34
C PHE A 66 -22.57 -9.32 -12.50
N SER A 67 -23.87 -9.55 -12.29
CA SER A 67 -24.80 -10.01 -13.34
C SER A 67 -25.15 -8.94 -14.37
N GLY A 68 -24.55 -7.75 -14.26
CA GLY A 68 -24.75 -6.57 -15.08
C GLY A 68 -23.77 -5.48 -14.64
N ALA A 69 -24.07 -4.21 -14.91
CA ALA A 69 -23.32 -3.11 -14.31
C ALA A 69 -23.44 -3.16 -12.77
N PRO A 70 -22.36 -2.87 -12.01
CA PRO A 70 -22.46 -2.69 -10.57
C PRO A 70 -23.53 -1.63 -10.24
N PRO A 71 -24.39 -1.83 -9.23
CA PRO A 71 -25.33 -0.80 -8.79
C PRO A 71 -24.62 0.48 -8.37
N ASP A 72 -25.27 1.65 -8.50
CA ASP A 72 -24.70 2.96 -8.11
C ASP A 72 -24.25 3.02 -6.64
N ALA A 73 -24.89 2.20 -5.78
CA ALA A 73 -24.54 2.07 -4.38
C ALA A 73 -23.21 1.31 -4.17
N VAL A 74 -22.76 0.52 -5.14
CA VAL A 74 -21.48 -0.21 -5.07
C VAL A 74 -20.37 0.68 -5.62
N ARG A 75 -19.45 1.07 -4.75
CA ARG A 75 -18.31 1.92 -5.08
C ARG A 75 -17.02 1.11 -5.05
N SER A 76 -15.99 1.60 -5.72
CA SER A 76 -14.64 1.03 -5.64
C SER A 76 -13.63 2.05 -5.14
N VAL A 77 -12.59 1.54 -4.50
CA VAL A 77 -11.36 2.27 -4.18
C VAL A 77 -10.20 1.62 -4.92
N GLU A 78 -9.23 2.43 -5.35
CA GLU A 78 -8.03 1.95 -6.01
C GLU A 78 -6.83 1.99 -5.05
N SER A 79 -6.10 0.87 -4.97
CA SER A 79 -4.79 0.75 -4.33
C SER A 79 -3.77 0.19 -5.34
N LEU A 80 -2.47 0.39 -5.09
CA LEU A 80 -1.40 -0.07 -5.97
C LEU A 80 -1.28 -1.60 -5.91
N GLY A 81 -1.42 -2.25 -7.07
CA GLY A 81 -1.32 -3.71 -7.21
C GLY A 81 0.13 -4.18 -7.28
N SER A 82 0.58 -4.32 -8.52
CA SER A 82 1.92 -4.80 -8.87
C SER A 82 2.72 -3.69 -9.54
N LEU A 83 4.03 -3.71 -9.37
CA LEU A 83 4.94 -2.96 -10.23
C LEU A 83 5.40 -3.85 -11.37
N ILE A 84 5.54 -3.26 -12.56
CA ILE A 84 5.94 -3.98 -13.77
C ILE A 84 7.26 -3.41 -14.25
N ALA A 85 8.24 -4.29 -14.45
CA ALA A 85 9.55 -3.92 -14.97
C ALA A 85 9.96 -4.81 -16.14
N VAL A 86 10.87 -4.29 -16.94
CA VAL A 86 11.67 -5.09 -17.86
C VAL A 86 13.04 -5.34 -17.24
N ARG A 87 13.54 -6.57 -17.36
CA ARG A 87 14.90 -6.99 -16.98
C ARG A 87 15.63 -7.50 -18.21
N ILE A 88 16.85 -7.05 -18.41
CA ILE A 88 17.64 -7.46 -19.57
C ILE A 88 18.41 -8.74 -19.24
N ASN A 89 18.44 -9.67 -20.19
CA ASN A 89 19.30 -10.84 -20.10
C ASN A 89 20.77 -10.40 -20.26
N PRO A 90 21.63 -10.53 -19.23
CA PRO A 90 23.05 -10.17 -19.37
C PRO A 90 23.80 -11.05 -20.37
N GLN A 91 23.23 -12.20 -20.76
CA GLN A 91 23.79 -13.12 -21.75
C GLN A 91 23.28 -12.88 -23.17
N SER A 92 22.34 -11.92 -23.39
CA SER A 92 21.83 -11.66 -24.73
C SER A 92 22.90 -11.01 -25.61
N PRO A 93 23.06 -11.46 -26.88
CA PRO A 93 23.97 -10.83 -27.83
C PRO A 93 23.54 -9.41 -28.23
N HIS A 94 22.30 -9.02 -27.91
CA HIS A 94 21.74 -7.69 -28.15
C HIS A 94 21.86 -6.74 -26.95
N ALA A 95 22.61 -7.13 -25.91
CA ALA A 95 22.71 -6.41 -24.63
C ALA A 95 24.16 -6.24 -24.15
N ARG A 96 25.13 -6.20 -25.06
CA ARG A 96 26.57 -6.24 -24.74
C ARG A 96 27.04 -4.97 -24.04
N ASP A 97 26.45 -3.83 -24.38
CA ASP A 97 26.74 -2.54 -23.76
C ASP A 97 25.47 -1.81 -23.31
N ALA A 98 25.67 -0.71 -22.58
CA ALA A 98 24.56 0.07 -22.02
C ALA A 98 23.65 0.68 -23.10
N ALA A 99 24.18 1.05 -24.27
CA ALA A 99 23.39 1.65 -25.33
C ALA A 99 22.47 0.61 -25.97
N GLU A 100 22.99 -0.59 -26.24
CA GLU A 100 22.20 -1.73 -26.71
C GLU A 100 21.10 -2.12 -25.71
N ARG A 101 21.43 -2.21 -24.42
CA ARG A 101 20.44 -2.48 -23.36
C ARG A 101 19.34 -1.42 -23.30
N CYS A 102 19.71 -0.15 -23.33
CA CYS A 102 18.75 0.94 -23.30
C CYS A 102 17.87 0.99 -24.57
N ALA A 103 18.40 0.59 -25.72
CA ALA A 103 17.62 0.47 -26.95
C ALA A 103 16.53 -0.62 -26.81
N ILE A 104 16.84 -1.77 -26.21
CA ILE A 104 15.85 -2.82 -25.91
C ILE A 104 14.77 -2.29 -24.98
N VAL A 105 15.15 -1.68 -23.86
CA VAL A 105 14.20 -1.14 -22.87
C VAL A 105 13.25 -0.14 -23.50
N THR A 106 13.79 0.84 -24.22
CA THR A 106 13.00 1.92 -24.84
C THR A 106 12.10 1.38 -25.95
N MET A 107 12.53 0.36 -26.70
CA MET A 107 11.69 -0.32 -27.68
C MET A 107 10.51 -1.05 -27.03
N ILE A 108 10.75 -1.74 -25.90
CA ILE A 108 9.70 -2.41 -25.13
C ILE A 108 8.73 -1.39 -24.53
N GLN A 109 9.23 -0.31 -23.95
CA GLN A 109 8.39 0.78 -23.43
C GLN A 109 7.52 1.40 -24.52
N ARG A 110 8.07 1.65 -25.71
CA ARG A 110 7.33 2.23 -26.84
C ARG A 110 6.19 1.34 -27.33
N HIS A 111 6.40 0.03 -27.34
CA HIS A 111 5.48 -0.95 -27.90
C HIS A 111 4.64 -1.71 -26.87
N ALA A 112 4.76 -1.37 -25.59
CA ALA A 112 3.97 -1.99 -24.54
C ALA A 112 2.47 -1.82 -24.81
N VAL A 113 1.74 -2.94 -24.84
CA VAL A 113 0.31 -2.95 -25.15
C VAL A 113 -0.46 -2.26 -24.04
N ARG A 114 -1.13 -1.16 -24.36
CA ARG A 114 -1.93 -0.40 -23.40
C ARG A 114 -3.26 -1.11 -23.12
N GLY A 115 -3.67 -1.14 -21.86
CA GLY A 115 -4.93 -1.76 -21.46
C GLY A 115 -5.48 -1.17 -20.16
N ALA A 116 -6.74 -1.45 -19.85
CA ALA A 116 -7.41 -0.91 -18.67
C ALA A 116 -6.86 -1.48 -17.35
N ALA A 117 -6.30 -2.70 -17.39
CA ALA A 117 -5.81 -3.44 -16.22
C ALA A 117 -4.44 -2.97 -15.68
N TRP A 118 -3.75 -2.08 -16.41
CA TRP A 118 -2.48 -1.52 -15.98
C TRP A 118 -2.35 -0.05 -16.40
N ARG A 119 -1.31 0.61 -15.92
CA ARG A 119 -0.98 2.00 -16.22
C ARG A 119 0.45 2.03 -16.74
N PHE A 120 0.61 2.44 -18.01
CA PHE A 120 1.92 2.70 -18.57
C PHE A 120 2.54 3.90 -17.87
N HIS A 121 3.68 3.66 -17.22
CA HIS A 121 4.39 4.64 -16.41
C HIS A 121 5.85 4.19 -16.31
N PRO A 122 6.71 4.60 -17.27
CA PRO A 122 8.09 4.08 -17.39
C PRO A 122 9.04 4.68 -16.34
N TYR A 123 8.59 4.77 -15.09
CA TYR A 123 9.35 5.26 -13.94
C TYR A 123 8.92 4.50 -12.67
N PRO A 124 9.84 4.04 -11.80
CA PRO A 124 9.47 3.12 -10.73
C PRO A 124 8.69 3.78 -9.58
N VAL A 125 8.83 5.10 -9.38
CA VAL A 125 8.02 5.87 -8.43
C VAL A 125 6.73 6.31 -9.12
N THR A 126 5.62 5.67 -8.76
CA THR A 126 4.29 5.89 -9.36
C THR A 126 3.52 7.02 -8.66
N PRO A 127 2.50 7.62 -9.31
CA PRO A 127 1.62 8.62 -8.68
C PRO A 127 0.88 8.17 -7.41
N MET A 128 0.85 6.86 -7.12
CA MET A 128 0.27 6.33 -5.88
C MET A 128 1.21 6.50 -4.68
N HIS A 129 2.50 6.75 -4.90
CA HIS A 129 3.47 6.93 -3.83
C HIS A 129 3.47 8.37 -3.31
N GLY A 130 3.63 8.55 -1.99
CA GLY A 130 3.68 9.87 -1.36
C GLY A 130 4.89 10.71 -1.74
N ASP A 131 5.99 10.08 -2.12
CA ASP A 131 7.21 10.72 -2.63
C ASP A 131 7.14 11.05 -4.13
N TYR A 132 6.04 10.74 -4.83
CA TYR A 132 5.94 10.96 -6.28
C TYR A 132 6.20 12.41 -6.71
N LEU A 133 5.71 13.40 -5.96
CA LEU A 133 5.91 14.81 -6.32
C LEU A 133 7.39 15.20 -6.37
N GLN A 134 8.24 14.49 -5.64
CA GLN A 134 9.69 14.69 -5.64
C GLN A 134 10.37 14.05 -6.85
N HIS A 135 9.63 13.31 -7.68
CA HIS A 135 10.12 12.58 -8.85
C HIS A 135 9.35 12.92 -10.14
N ALA A 136 8.33 13.78 -10.08
CA ALA A 136 7.40 14.03 -11.17
C ALA A 136 8.10 14.51 -12.47
N ASP A 137 9.14 15.33 -12.34
CA ASP A 137 9.98 15.80 -13.46
C ASP A 137 10.71 14.64 -14.15
N ARG A 138 11.27 13.70 -13.37
CA ARG A 138 11.98 12.53 -13.89
C ARG A 138 11.03 11.50 -14.50
N ALA A 139 9.84 11.35 -13.91
CA ALA A 139 8.79 10.52 -14.49
C ALA A 139 8.31 11.08 -15.83
N ALA A 140 8.12 12.40 -15.94
CA ALA A 140 7.76 13.06 -17.19
C ALA A 140 8.85 12.92 -18.25
N ALA A 141 10.13 13.08 -17.87
CA ALA A 141 11.26 12.87 -18.77
C ALA A 141 11.35 11.42 -19.28
N ALA A 142 11.13 10.43 -18.40
CA ALA A 142 11.11 9.03 -18.78
C ALA A 142 9.97 8.69 -19.76
N LEU A 143 8.78 9.28 -19.54
CA LEU A 143 7.64 9.12 -20.44
C LEU A 143 7.91 9.73 -21.83
N ALA A 144 8.56 10.90 -21.88
CA ALA A 144 8.95 11.54 -23.13
C ALA A 144 9.99 10.69 -23.89
N ALA A 145 11.00 10.16 -23.19
CA ALA A 145 12.03 9.31 -23.78
C ALA A 145 11.46 8.02 -24.37
N ALA A 146 10.53 7.36 -23.66
CA ALA A 146 9.86 6.15 -24.14
C ALA A 146 9.07 6.39 -25.44
N SER A 147 8.50 7.58 -25.60
CA SER A 147 7.69 7.92 -26.79
C SER A 147 8.55 8.21 -28.04
N ALA A 148 9.82 8.56 -27.86
CA ALA A 148 10.74 8.97 -28.92
C ALA A 148 11.63 7.84 -29.47
N ALA A 149 11.51 6.61 -28.95
CA ALA A 149 12.41 5.51 -29.29
C ALA A 149 12.28 5.09 -30.76
N PRO A 150 13.37 4.74 -31.47
CA PRO A 150 13.29 4.22 -32.84
C PRO A 150 12.65 2.82 -32.87
N ASP A 151 12.12 2.42 -34.04
CA ASP A 151 11.65 1.04 -34.25
C ASP A 151 12.86 0.19 -34.64
N MET A 152 13.12 -0.90 -33.93
CA MET A 152 14.09 -1.89 -34.40
C MET A 152 13.42 -3.27 -34.45
N GLY A 153 14.07 -4.23 -35.13
CA GLY A 153 13.48 -5.52 -35.50
C GLY A 153 12.98 -6.38 -34.33
N SER A 154 12.66 -7.64 -34.61
CA SER A 154 12.04 -8.55 -33.64
C SER A 154 12.90 -8.77 -32.39
N LEU A 155 12.36 -8.49 -31.21
CA LEU A 155 12.94 -8.85 -29.91
C LEU A 155 12.35 -10.16 -29.40
N LYS A 156 13.13 -10.92 -28.63
CA LYS A 156 12.62 -12.08 -27.89
C LYS A 156 12.40 -11.71 -26.43
N VAL A 157 11.15 -11.63 -26.02
CA VAL A 157 10.76 -11.16 -24.69
C VAL A 157 9.98 -12.24 -23.96
N ARG A 158 10.47 -12.62 -22.77
CA ARG A 158 9.78 -13.52 -21.85
C ARG A 158 8.82 -12.72 -20.98
N ALA A 159 7.74 -13.36 -20.54
CA ALA A 159 6.85 -12.84 -19.51
C ALA A 159 6.76 -13.85 -18.35
N ASP A 160 6.87 -13.39 -17.12
CA ASP A 160 6.79 -14.23 -15.92
C ASP A 160 5.36 -14.50 -15.42
N SER A 161 4.39 -13.80 -16.00
CA SER A 161 3.00 -13.75 -15.53
C SER A 161 2.04 -13.51 -16.70
N ARG A 162 0.74 -13.77 -16.45
CA ARG A 162 -0.31 -13.49 -17.44
C ARG A 162 -0.45 -12.00 -17.73
N VAL A 163 -0.28 -11.14 -16.72
CA VAL A 163 -0.30 -9.69 -16.91
C VAL A 163 0.87 -9.29 -17.80
N ALA A 164 2.09 -9.71 -17.48
CA ALA A 164 3.27 -9.45 -18.30
C ALA A 164 3.10 -9.92 -19.75
N ALA A 165 2.54 -11.12 -19.97
CA ALA A 165 2.30 -11.66 -21.30
C ALA A 165 1.29 -10.81 -22.10
N ALA A 166 0.25 -10.28 -21.45
CA ALA A 166 -0.74 -9.40 -22.08
C ALA A 166 -0.17 -8.02 -22.47
N LEU A 167 1.00 -7.64 -21.95
CA LEU A 167 1.69 -6.40 -22.33
C LEU A 167 2.54 -6.54 -23.60
N LEU A 168 2.82 -7.79 -24.01
CA LEU A 168 3.69 -8.08 -25.14
C LEU A 168 2.90 -8.19 -26.43
N ARG A 169 3.55 -7.77 -27.52
CA ARG A 169 3.14 -8.11 -28.88
C ARG A 169 3.39 -9.61 -29.08
N SER A 170 2.46 -10.32 -29.72
CA SER A 170 2.53 -11.77 -29.93
C SER A 170 3.83 -12.23 -30.59
N GLU A 171 4.35 -11.44 -31.52
CA GLU A 171 5.56 -11.68 -32.29
C GLU A 171 6.86 -11.53 -31.49
N TRP A 172 6.79 -10.94 -30.29
CA TRP A 172 7.95 -10.80 -29.40
C TRP A 172 7.98 -11.87 -28.32
N GLN A 173 6.90 -12.62 -28.12
CA GLN A 173 6.82 -13.58 -27.04
C GLN A 173 7.77 -14.76 -27.29
N ALA A 174 8.61 -15.07 -26.30
CA ALA A 174 9.58 -16.16 -26.38
C ALA A 174 9.65 -16.98 -25.07
N ASP A 175 9.82 -18.30 -25.20
CA ASP A 175 9.84 -19.23 -24.06
C ASP A 175 11.25 -19.64 -23.62
N THR A 176 12.20 -19.80 -24.55
CA THR A 176 13.53 -20.40 -24.27
C THR A 176 14.70 -19.42 -24.46
N THR A 177 14.94 -18.96 -25.68
CA THR A 177 15.95 -17.91 -25.96
C THR A 177 15.31 -16.54 -25.80
N TRP A 178 15.87 -15.67 -24.95
CA TRP A 178 15.27 -14.39 -24.60
C TRP A 178 16.32 -13.28 -24.44
N ASP A 179 15.93 -12.07 -24.82
CA ASP A 179 16.73 -10.84 -24.73
C ASP A 179 16.35 -10.02 -23.50
N ALA A 180 15.06 -10.00 -23.18
CA ALA A 180 14.50 -9.32 -22.03
C ALA A 180 13.34 -10.11 -21.42
N GLU A 181 13.04 -9.83 -20.16
CA GLU A 181 11.92 -10.40 -19.43
C GLU A 181 11.07 -9.27 -18.87
N ILE A 182 9.76 -9.36 -19.03
CA ILE A 182 8.81 -8.54 -18.28
C ILE A 182 8.46 -9.29 -16.99
N VAL A 183 8.70 -8.61 -15.86
CA VAL A 183 8.40 -9.11 -14.52
C VAL A 183 7.23 -8.37 -13.88
N GLU A 184 6.32 -9.13 -13.27
CA GLU A 184 5.26 -8.60 -12.41
C GLU A 184 5.63 -8.81 -10.93
N ALA A 185 5.81 -7.70 -10.23
CA ALA A 185 6.17 -7.66 -8.82
C ALA A 185 4.95 -7.28 -7.97
N ASP A 186 4.25 -8.26 -7.37
CA ASP A 186 3.17 -7.99 -6.40
C ASP A 186 3.74 -7.25 -5.20
N LEU A 187 3.31 -6.00 -5.04
CA LEU A 187 3.94 -5.11 -4.08
C LEU A 187 3.54 -5.42 -2.63
N GLY A 188 2.32 -5.91 -2.41
CA GLY A 188 1.87 -6.34 -1.09
C GLY A 188 2.69 -7.52 -0.59
N MET A 189 2.99 -8.49 -1.45
CA MET A 189 3.86 -9.62 -1.14
C MET A 189 5.32 -9.21 -0.95
N LEU A 190 5.84 -8.32 -1.81
CA LEU A 190 7.22 -7.84 -1.72
C LEU A 190 7.46 -7.07 -0.42
N THR A 191 6.56 -6.15 -0.06
CA THR A 191 6.67 -5.37 1.18
C THR A 191 6.42 -6.23 2.41
N ALA A 192 5.47 -7.16 2.38
CA ALA A 192 5.22 -8.10 3.48
C ALA A 192 6.46 -8.95 3.80
N SER A 193 7.25 -9.35 2.81
CA SER A 193 8.51 -10.07 3.04
C SER A 193 9.58 -9.26 3.80
N ARG A 194 9.42 -7.93 3.84
CA ARG A 194 10.32 -6.99 4.52
C ARG A 194 9.71 -6.36 5.79
N ALA A 195 8.40 -6.54 5.99
CA ALA A 195 7.67 -6.10 7.17
C ALA A 195 7.84 -7.12 8.29
N TYR A 196 8.82 -6.92 9.18
CA TYR A 196 8.89 -7.68 10.42
C TYR A 196 8.04 -6.99 11.48
N ALA A 197 7.19 -7.77 12.17
CA ALA A 197 6.26 -7.25 13.16
C ALA A 197 6.50 -7.85 14.55
N MET A 198 7.72 -7.68 15.08
CA MET A 198 8.00 -8.02 16.47
C MET A 198 7.31 -7.00 17.39
N ASN A 199 6.49 -7.47 18.34
CA ASN A 199 5.85 -6.66 19.38
C ASN A 199 5.03 -5.45 18.86
N GLY A 200 4.31 -5.60 17.76
CA GLY A 200 3.52 -4.50 17.17
C GLY A 200 4.35 -3.46 16.42
N TRP A 201 5.67 -3.71 16.24
CA TRP A 201 6.46 -3.00 15.24
C TRP A 201 5.83 -3.21 13.86
N SER A 202 5.79 -2.17 13.04
CA SER A 202 5.08 -2.18 11.76
C SER A 202 6.04 -2.14 10.57
N GLY A 203 7.31 -2.48 10.81
CA GLY A 203 8.39 -2.43 9.82
C GLY A 203 9.10 -1.07 9.76
N PRO A 204 10.06 -0.89 8.84
CA PRO A 204 10.75 0.38 8.67
C PRO A 204 9.81 1.46 8.12
N PRO A 205 10.01 2.74 8.48
CA PRO A 205 9.11 3.83 8.08
C PRO A 205 9.10 4.07 6.56
N TRP A 206 10.15 3.69 5.84
CA TRP A 206 10.28 3.81 4.39
C TRP A 206 9.74 2.59 3.62
N LEU A 207 9.13 1.61 4.29
CA LEU A 207 8.56 0.43 3.62
C LEU A 207 7.55 0.79 2.52
N ARG A 208 6.92 1.97 2.64
CA ARG A 208 5.95 2.51 1.69
C ARG A 208 6.55 3.56 0.74
N ALA A 209 7.84 3.85 0.83
CA ALA A 209 8.45 4.86 -0.05
C ALA A 209 8.64 4.30 -1.47
N GLY A 210 8.37 5.12 -2.49
CA GLY A 210 8.56 4.76 -3.88
C GLY A 210 10.01 4.47 -4.22
N TRP A 211 10.98 5.19 -3.64
CA TRP A 211 12.40 4.86 -3.82
C TRP A 211 12.74 3.45 -3.31
N PHE A 212 12.12 3.00 -2.21
CA PHE A 212 12.38 1.68 -1.65
C PHE A 212 11.78 0.59 -2.55
N HIS A 213 10.57 0.84 -3.08
CA HIS A 213 9.97 -0.03 -4.08
C HIS A 213 10.77 -0.08 -5.39
N ALA A 214 11.37 1.04 -5.80
CA ALA A 214 12.28 1.06 -6.94
C ALA A 214 13.49 0.14 -6.71
N GLN A 215 14.06 0.14 -5.50
CA GLN A 215 15.14 -0.77 -5.12
C GLN A 215 14.70 -2.24 -5.16
N LEU A 216 13.52 -2.56 -4.61
CA LEU A 216 13.01 -3.93 -4.66
C LEU A 216 12.76 -4.41 -6.10
N LEU A 217 12.27 -3.52 -6.96
CA LEU A 217 11.94 -3.83 -8.35
C LEU A 217 13.18 -3.99 -9.24
N LEU A 218 14.10 -3.02 -9.16
CA LEU A 218 15.23 -2.84 -10.08
C LEU A 218 16.57 -3.32 -9.51
N GLY A 219 16.67 -3.56 -8.21
CA GLY A 219 17.93 -3.92 -7.53
C GLY A 219 18.43 -5.32 -7.88
N ALA A 220 17.52 -6.28 -8.10
CA ALA A 220 17.87 -7.69 -8.33
C ALA A 220 18.29 -8.00 -9.79
N VAL A 221 19.36 -7.35 -10.27
CA VAL A 221 19.99 -7.65 -11.58
C VAL A 221 21.51 -7.57 -11.49
N THR A 222 22.19 -8.28 -12.39
CA THR A 222 23.65 -8.30 -12.47
C THR A 222 24.20 -6.94 -12.90
N ARG A 223 25.10 -6.37 -12.11
CA ARG A 223 25.80 -5.09 -12.33
C ARG A 223 27.29 -5.24 -12.07
N THR A 224 28.06 -4.20 -12.37
CA THR A 224 29.46 -4.12 -11.94
C THR A 224 29.58 -3.93 -10.43
N ASP A 225 30.73 -4.27 -9.86
CA ASP A 225 31.01 -4.08 -8.43
C ASP A 225 30.91 -2.60 -8.03
N THR A 226 31.39 -1.69 -8.90
CA THR A 226 31.32 -0.24 -8.67
C THR A 226 29.88 0.28 -8.63
N GLU A 227 29.03 -0.18 -9.55
CA GLU A 227 27.61 0.20 -9.55
C GLU A 227 26.89 -0.34 -8.32
N THR A 228 27.21 -1.57 -7.92
CA THR A 228 26.63 -2.22 -6.75
C THR A 228 27.02 -1.46 -5.47
N ALA A 229 28.30 -1.16 -5.29
CA ALA A 229 28.79 -0.40 -4.14
C ALA A 229 28.16 1.00 -4.05
N GLN A 230 27.98 1.70 -5.18
CA GLN A 230 27.31 2.99 -5.21
C GLN A 230 25.84 2.90 -4.76
N ILE A 231 25.11 1.90 -5.26
CA ILE A 231 23.70 1.67 -4.90
C ILE A 231 23.59 1.32 -3.40
N ASP A 232 24.45 0.44 -2.91
CA ASP A 232 24.46 0.01 -1.51
C ASP A 232 24.76 1.18 -0.56
N GLU A 233 25.68 2.08 -0.92
CA GLU A 233 25.98 3.29 -0.14
C GLU A 233 24.75 4.21 -0.04
N LEU A 234 24.05 4.43 -1.16
CA LEU A 234 22.85 5.27 -1.20
C LEU A 234 21.73 4.67 -0.35
N ILE A 235 21.52 3.35 -0.43
CA ILE A 235 20.55 2.63 0.39
C ILE A 235 20.91 2.75 1.87
N GLU A 236 22.15 2.45 2.24
CA GLU A 236 22.59 2.49 3.63
C GLU A 236 22.38 3.90 4.20
N ARG A 237 22.71 4.96 3.45
CA ARG A 237 22.47 6.35 3.90
C ARG A 237 20.99 6.66 4.10
N LEU A 238 20.11 6.18 3.23
CA LEU A 238 18.66 6.38 3.36
C LEU A 238 18.08 5.61 4.55
N GLU A 239 18.45 4.34 4.71
CA GLU A 239 17.95 3.46 5.78
C GLU A 239 18.48 3.87 7.17
N THR A 240 19.72 4.37 7.25
CA THR A 240 20.31 4.84 8.51
C THR A 240 20.00 6.30 8.83
N GLY A 241 19.27 7.00 7.95
CA GLY A 241 18.94 8.41 8.14
C GLY A 241 20.16 9.34 8.07
N ARG A 242 21.26 8.94 7.41
CA ARG A 242 22.48 9.75 7.22
C ARG A 242 22.30 10.79 6.11
N HIS A 243 21.47 11.78 6.40
CA HIS A 243 21.25 12.96 5.56
C HIS A 243 21.22 14.23 6.43
N ILE A 244 21.75 15.33 5.91
CA ILE A 244 21.91 16.58 6.67
C ILE A 244 20.66 17.48 6.65
N SER A 245 19.71 17.20 5.76
CA SER A 245 18.47 17.96 5.62
C SER A 245 17.39 17.18 4.86
N PRO A 246 16.11 17.61 4.90
CA PRO A 246 15.07 17.03 4.06
C PRO A 246 15.38 17.12 2.55
N ALA A 247 16.04 18.19 2.10
CA ALA A 247 16.44 18.33 0.70
C ALA A 247 17.55 17.33 0.31
N ASP A 248 18.50 17.10 1.21
CA ASP A 248 19.55 16.08 1.02
C ASP A 248 18.94 14.67 0.92
N ARG A 249 17.96 14.34 1.78
CA ARG A 249 17.20 13.09 1.68
C ARG A 249 16.55 12.94 0.30
N ILE A 250 15.83 13.95 -0.18
CA ILE A 250 15.16 13.92 -1.49
C ILE A 250 16.18 13.69 -2.61
N ASN A 251 17.33 14.35 -2.54
CA ASN A 251 18.39 14.16 -3.52
C ASN A 251 18.95 12.73 -3.48
N LEU A 252 19.16 12.14 -2.30
CA LEU A 252 19.59 10.74 -2.16
C LEU A 252 18.57 9.75 -2.73
N GLU A 253 17.27 9.95 -2.44
CA GLU A 253 16.18 9.12 -2.99
C GLU A 253 16.17 9.19 -4.52
N ARG A 254 16.30 10.40 -5.06
CA ARG A 254 16.44 10.66 -6.48
C ARG A 254 17.69 9.97 -7.06
N ASP A 255 18.84 10.14 -6.44
CA ASP A 255 20.11 9.60 -6.94
C ASP A 255 20.13 8.07 -6.92
N LEU A 256 19.52 7.45 -5.90
CA LEU A 256 19.31 6.01 -5.85
C LEU A 256 18.47 5.54 -7.03
N VAL A 257 17.32 6.16 -7.28
CA VAL A 257 16.45 5.77 -8.41
C VAL A 257 17.15 5.95 -9.76
N ALA A 258 17.97 7.00 -9.91
CA ALA A 258 18.78 7.20 -11.10
C ALA A 258 19.88 6.13 -11.24
N ALA A 259 20.58 5.80 -10.16
CA ALA A 259 21.61 4.75 -10.14
C ALA A 259 21.03 3.38 -10.49
N LEU A 260 19.83 3.06 -10.00
CA LEU A 260 19.14 1.80 -10.29
C LEU A 260 18.78 1.63 -11.77
N GLY A 261 18.36 2.72 -12.42
CA GLY A 261 18.05 2.73 -13.86
C GLY A 261 19.27 2.90 -14.78
N LYS A 262 20.44 3.24 -14.23
CA LYS A 262 21.66 3.43 -15.00
C LYS A 262 22.04 2.15 -15.73
N GLY A 263 22.45 2.28 -16.99
CA GLY A 263 22.86 1.15 -17.83
C GLY A 263 21.73 0.22 -18.27
N CYS A 264 20.46 0.54 -17.95
CA CYS A 264 19.27 -0.17 -18.40
C CYS A 264 19.30 -1.69 -18.13
N HIS A 265 19.92 -2.13 -17.03
CA HIS A 265 19.89 -3.54 -16.60
C HIS A 265 18.47 -3.99 -16.26
N ALA A 266 17.69 -3.06 -15.68
CA ALA A 266 16.26 -3.15 -15.53
C ALA A 266 15.64 -1.76 -15.66
N ALA A 267 14.37 -1.69 -16.03
CA ALA A 267 13.62 -0.44 -16.06
C ALA A 267 12.13 -0.67 -15.78
N ALA A 268 11.47 0.34 -15.21
CA ALA A 268 10.03 0.28 -15.01
C ALA A 268 9.28 0.38 -16.34
N LEU A 269 8.18 -0.37 -16.45
CA LEU A 269 7.20 -0.26 -17.53
C LEU A 269 5.93 0.43 -17.04
N GLY A 270 5.51 0.13 -15.81
CA GLY A 270 4.27 0.64 -15.27
C GLY A 270 3.84 -0.09 -14.01
N TYR A 271 2.54 -0.07 -13.75
CA TYR A 271 1.94 -0.70 -12.58
C TYR A 271 0.50 -1.14 -12.81
N THR A 272 0.01 -2.06 -11.99
CA THR A 272 -1.42 -2.42 -11.91
C THR A 272 -2.06 -1.75 -10.70
N VAL A 273 -3.39 -1.64 -10.71
CA VAL A 273 -4.18 -1.19 -9.56
C VAL A 273 -5.11 -2.32 -9.12
N ARG A 274 -5.31 -2.46 -7.81
CA ARG A 274 -6.36 -3.29 -7.24
C ARG A 274 -7.59 -2.44 -6.99
N ARG A 275 -8.75 -2.96 -7.36
CA ARG A 275 -10.05 -2.35 -7.09
C ARG A 275 -10.74 -3.16 -6.02
N GLU A 276 -11.02 -2.50 -4.91
CA GLU A 276 -11.73 -3.11 -3.78
C GLU A 276 -13.06 -2.40 -3.61
N TYR A 277 -14.10 -3.17 -3.30
CA TYR A 277 -15.47 -2.73 -3.48
C TYR A 277 -16.16 -2.53 -2.14
N THR A 278 -17.01 -1.51 -2.06
CA THR A 278 -17.84 -1.22 -0.88
C THR A 278 -19.29 -0.99 -1.27
N ASN A 279 -20.21 -1.32 -0.38
CA ASN A 279 -21.61 -0.96 -0.52
C ASN A 279 -21.88 0.32 0.30
N ALA A 280 -22.28 1.38 -0.38
CA ALA A 280 -22.65 2.67 0.19
C ALA A 280 -24.16 2.96 0.06
N GLU A 281 -25.01 1.93 0.05
CA GLU A 281 -26.48 2.05 0.12
C GLU A 281 -26.89 2.84 1.36
N PHE A 282 -28.03 3.53 1.34
CA PHE A 282 -28.39 4.51 2.38
C PHE A 282 -28.70 3.87 3.74
N SER A 283 -29.39 2.73 3.75
CA SER A 283 -29.81 2.06 4.99
C SER A 283 -28.79 1.07 5.53
N ALA A 284 -28.25 0.20 4.69
CA ALA A 284 -27.37 -0.91 5.09
C ALA A 284 -25.90 -0.71 4.65
N GLY A 285 -25.54 0.48 4.16
CA GLY A 285 -24.22 0.73 3.60
C GLY A 285 -23.19 1.28 4.59
N ILE A 286 -21.95 1.36 4.11
CA ILE A 286 -20.85 2.04 4.78
C ILE A 286 -20.87 3.53 4.43
N GLU A 287 -20.76 4.39 5.44
CA GLU A 287 -20.68 5.84 5.31
C GLU A 287 -19.24 6.29 5.10
N ASN A 288 -18.32 5.75 5.90
CA ASN A 288 -16.92 6.15 5.92
C ASN A 288 -16.02 4.96 5.61
N VAL A 289 -15.09 5.14 4.66
CA VAL A 289 -14.14 4.13 4.21
C VAL A 289 -12.76 4.76 4.18
N GLY A 290 -11.98 4.59 5.26
CA GLY A 290 -10.56 4.90 5.23
C GLY A 290 -9.77 3.73 4.66
N TYR A 291 -8.71 4.02 3.93
CA TYR A 291 -7.81 3.03 3.36
C TYR A 291 -6.45 3.68 3.09
N ASP A 292 -5.44 2.87 2.79
CA ASP A 292 -4.17 3.35 2.29
C ASP A 292 -3.91 2.88 0.85
N TRP A 293 -2.98 3.51 0.14
CA TRP A 293 -2.74 3.17 -1.27
C TRP A 293 -1.98 1.85 -1.48
N LEU A 294 -1.40 1.23 -0.45
CA LEU A 294 -0.62 0.00 -0.59
C LEU A 294 -1.43 -1.25 -0.24
N ASP A 295 -2.15 -1.25 0.87
CA ASP A 295 -2.99 -2.36 1.35
C ASP A 295 -4.48 -2.13 1.04
N GLY A 296 -4.89 -0.92 0.67
CA GLY A 296 -6.28 -0.62 0.37
C GLY A 296 -7.19 -0.79 1.59
N ILE A 297 -8.36 -1.37 1.37
CA ILE A 297 -9.33 -1.77 2.39
C ILE A 297 -8.76 -2.87 3.30
N ALA A 298 -7.76 -3.64 2.84
CA ALA A 298 -7.07 -4.61 3.70
C ALA A 298 -6.15 -3.95 4.76
N SER A 299 -6.01 -2.62 4.73
CA SER A 299 -5.25 -1.87 5.72
C SER A 299 -5.91 -1.88 7.10
N GLY A 300 -5.10 -1.69 8.14
CA GLY A 300 -5.61 -1.46 9.49
C GLY A 300 -6.40 -0.15 9.64
N ILE A 301 -6.24 0.79 8.71
CA ILE A 301 -6.98 2.05 8.70
C ILE A 301 -8.47 1.79 8.45
N PHE A 302 -8.81 0.87 7.54
CA PHE A 302 -10.20 0.57 7.19
C PHE A 302 -11.02 0.16 8.40
N LEU A 303 -10.61 -0.89 9.11
CA LEU A 303 -11.34 -1.38 10.28
C LEU A 303 -11.48 -0.33 11.38
N ARG A 304 -10.58 0.66 11.41
CA ARG A 304 -10.57 1.72 12.41
C ARG A 304 -11.42 2.94 12.04
N THR A 305 -11.81 3.04 10.77
CA THR A 305 -12.50 4.21 10.22
C THR A 305 -13.82 3.86 9.56
N ALA A 306 -14.09 2.57 9.34
CA ALA A 306 -15.34 2.04 8.84
C ALA A 306 -16.49 2.49 9.75
N LYS A 307 -17.44 3.24 9.19
CA LYS A 307 -18.69 3.61 9.87
C LYS A 307 -19.87 3.12 9.07
N LEU A 308 -20.78 2.41 9.73
CA LEU A 308 -22.03 1.97 9.13
C LEU A 308 -23.08 3.08 9.23
N LYS A 309 -23.98 3.15 8.25
CA LYS A 309 -25.06 4.15 8.26
C LYS A 309 -26.19 3.82 9.23
N ASP A 310 -26.36 2.55 9.57
CA ASP A 310 -27.33 2.11 10.57
C ASP A 310 -26.92 2.59 11.97
N PHE A 311 -27.71 3.52 12.50
CA PHE A 311 -27.61 4.12 13.84
C PHE A 311 -28.76 3.58 14.70
N PRO A 312 -28.65 3.38 16.05
CA PRO A 312 -27.58 3.78 16.97
C PRO A 312 -26.68 2.64 17.49
N TRP A 313 -26.87 1.40 17.04
CA TRP A 313 -26.03 0.28 17.42
C TRP A 313 -25.04 0.09 16.28
N ASN A 314 -23.76 0.41 16.50
CA ASN A 314 -22.73 0.23 15.49
C ASN A 314 -22.80 -1.20 14.92
N GLY A 315 -23.46 -1.43 13.79
CA GLY A 315 -23.97 -2.75 13.41
C GLY A 315 -22.92 -3.83 13.10
N TRP A 316 -23.31 -4.79 12.28
CA TRP A 316 -22.43 -5.88 11.84
C TRP A 316 -21.69 -5.50 10.57
N LEU A 317 -20.37 -5.26 10.66
CA LEU A 317 -19.54 -5.03 9.50
C LEU A 317 -19.21 -6.37 8.82
N ALA A 318 -19.88 -6.66 7.72
CA ALA A 318 -19.60 -7.82 6.88
C ALA A 318 -18.55 -7.51 5.80
N VAL A 319 -17.39 -8.16 5.87
CA VAL A 319 -16.27 -8.03 4.93
C VAL A 319 -15.98 -9.38 4.27
N GLY A 320 -16.04 -9.40 2.94
CA GLY A 320 -15.65 -10.55 2.13
C GLY A 320 -14.19 -10.44 1.68
N ILE A 321 -13.46 -11.56 1.70
CA ILE A 321 -12.07 -11.63 1.21
C ILE A 321 -11.96 -12.79 0.23
N SER A 322 -11.37 -12.57 -0.95
CA SER A 322 -11.21 -13.66 -1.94
C SER A 322 -10.19 -14.71 -1.52
N ASP A 323 -9.17 -14.29 -0.77
CA ASP A 323 -8.08 -15.13 -0.31
C ASP A 323 -8.57 -16.08 0.80
N ARG A 324 -8.16 -17.35 0.72
CA ARG A 324 -8.38 -18.31 1.81
C ARG A 324 -7.40 -18.03 2.94
N HIS A 325 -7.86 -18.19 4.17
CA HIS A 325 -6.97 -18.29 5.32
C HIS A 325 -6.05 -19.51 5.13
N GLY A 326 -4.75 -19.34 5.36
CA GLY A 326 -3.80 -20.42 5.08
C GLY A 326 -2.45 -20.30 5.79
N ALA A 327 -2.10 -19.11 6.27
CA ALA A 327 -0.89 -18.93 7.07
C ALA A 327 -1.17 -19.35 8.52
N ALA A 328 -0.29 -20.19 9.06
CA ALA A 328 -0.22 -20.41 10.49
C ALA A 328 0.21 -19.11 11.18
N TRP A 329 -0.24 -18.93 12.42
CA TRP A 329 0.24 -17.82 13.25
C TRP A 329 1.73 -18.00 13.56
N ASN A 330 2.51 -16.95 13.35
CA ASN A 330 3.93 -16.88 13.68
C ASN A 330 4.16 -15.82 14.78
N PRO A 331 4.90 -16.12 15.86
CA PRO A 331 5.14 -15.17 16.95
C PRO A 331 6.00 -13.95 16.56
N ILE A 332 6.76 -14.04 15.46
CA ILE A 332 7.65 -13.00 14.95
C ILE A 332 7.01 -12.22 13.80
N ALA A 333 6.31 -12.93 12.89
CA ALA A 333 5.76 -12.36 11.67
C ALA A 333 4.23 -12.15 11.70
N GLY A 334 3.55 -12.61 12.75
CA GLY A 334 2.09 -12.68 12.80
C GLY A 334 1.53 -13.66 11.77
N MET A 335 0.34 -13.38 11.24
CA MET A 335 -0.18 -14.10 10.07
C MET A 335 0.31 -13.43 8.78
N THR A 336 0.80 -14.22 7.84
CA THR A 336 1.45 -13.74 6.61
C THR A 336 0.55 -13.79 5.37
N ASP A 337 -0.67 -14.31 5.49
CA ASP A 337 -1.69 -14.18 4.46
C ASP A 337 -2.56 -12.94 4.69
N ARG A 338 -3.24 -12.47 3.63
CA ARG A 338 -4.05 -11.24 3.66
C ARG A 338 -5.20 -11.32 4.66
N PHE A 339 -5.89 -12.46 4.72
CA PHE A 339 -7.00 -12.68 5.65
C PHE A 339 -6.52 -12.56 7.10
N GLY A 340 -5.44 -13.27 7.43
CA GLY A 340 -4.85 -13.27 8.75
C GLY A 340 -4.31 -11.91 9.18
N ARG A 341 -3.70 -11.14 8.27
CA ARG A 341 -3.27 -9.76 8.56
C ARG A 341 -4.44 -8.85 8.89
N LEU A 342 -5.53 -8.91 8.12
CA LEU A 342 -6.72 -8.09 8.38
C LEU A 342 -7.37 -8.48 9.71
N MET A 343 -7.51 -9.77 9.98
CA MET A 343 -8.01 -10.28 11.26
C MET A 343 -7.12 -9.81 12.42
N TRP A 344 -5.80 -9.93 12.29
CA TRP A 344 -4.87 -9.43 13.30
C TRP A 344 -4.99 -7.92 13.51
N SER A 345 -5.24 -7.16 12.44
CA SER A 345 -5.47 -5.72 12.54
C SER A 345 -6.80 -5.34 13.21
N ALA A 346 -7.81 -6.21 13.13
CA ALA A 346 -9.10 -6.06 13.79
C ALA A 346 -9.00 -6.29 15.30
N VAL A 347 -8.26 -7.33 15.70
CA VAL A 347 -8.12 -7.73 17.11
C VAL A 347 -7.00 -6.94 17.80
N GLY A 348 -5.94 -6.59 17.08
CA GLY A 348 -4.84 -5.78 17.58
C GLY A 348 -5.21 -4.31 17.70
N ASP A 349 -4.67 -3.62 18.71
CA ASP A 349 -4.79 -2.16 18.87
C ASP A 349 -3.42 -1.49 18.81
N ALA A 350 -2.83 -1.43 17.61
CA ALA A 350 -1.54 -0.79 17.43
C ALA A 350 -1.63 0.70 17.79
N ALA A 351 -0.69 1.19 18.61
CA ALA A 351 -0.59 2.59 18.98
C ALA A 351 -0.38 3.51 17.77
N LEU A 352 0.35 2.99 16.77
CA LEU A 352 0.68 3.67 15.52
C LEU A 352 0.17 2.84 14.33
N LEU A 353 -0.29 3.52 13.29
CA LEU A 353 -0.61 2.93 12.00
C LEU A 353 0.35 3.48 10.95
N PRO A 354 0.66 2.73 9.88
CA PRO A 354 1.37 3.29 8.75
C PRO A 354 0.66 4.54 8.20
N SER A 355 1.43 5.55 7.79
CA SER A 355 0.86 6.71 7.12
C SER A 355 0.13 6.30 5.83
N PRO A 356 -1.11 6.78 5.60
CA PRO A 356 -1.93 6.29 4.48
C PRO A 356 -1.32 6.56 3.10
N TYR A 357 -0.49 7.60 2.96
CA TYR A 357 0.02 8.07 1.67
C TYR A 357 1.54 8.13 1.54
N GLY A 358 2.31 7.83 2.58
CA GLY A 358 3.76 8.03 2.49
C GLY A 358 4.55 7.30 3.56
N PRO A 359 5.86 7.61 3.67
CA PRO A 359 6.68 7.04 4.74
C PRO A 359 6.22 7.55 6.11
N GLY A 360 6.40 6.71 7.13
CA GLY A 360 6.14 7.06 8.53
C GLY A 360 4.82 6.53 9.11
N TRP A 361 4.41 7.15 10.21
CA TRP A 361 3.38 6.65 11.11
C TRP A 361 2.34 7.72 11.42
N MET A 362 1.09 7.33 11.57
CA MET A 362 0.04 8.13 12.16
C MET A 362 -0.34 7.57 13.53
N ILE A 363 -0.68 8.48 14.44
CA ILE A 363 -1.20 8.13 15.76
C ILE A 363 -2.61 7.54 15.61
N ASN A 364 -2.86 6.39 16.25
CA ASN A 364 -4.19 5.78 16.30
C ASN A 364 -4.94 6.20 17.57
N ARG A 365 -4.50 5.73 18.74
CA ARG A 365 -5.18 5.93 20.04
C ARG A 365 -4.26 6.34 21.19
N VAL A 366 -3.01 6.64 20.90
CA VAL A 366 -2.12 7.29 21.87
C VAL A 366 -2.29 8.80 21.75
N SER A 367 -2.10 9.52 22.83
CA SER A 367 -1.98 10.98 22.78
C SER A 367 -0.58 11.33 23.25
N ASP A 368 0.01 12.37 22.65
CA ASP A 368 1.22 12.94 23.20
C ASP A 368 0.87 13.42 24.62
N ILE A 369 1.53 12.84 25.62
CA ILE A 369 1.49 13.38 26.97
C ILE A 369 2.15 14.75 26.85
N LYS A 370 1.36 15.83 26.88
CA LYS A 370 1.91 17.16 27.14
C LYS A 370 2.65 17.06 28.45
N ALA A 371 3.98 17.08 28.42
CA ALA A 371 4.78 17.29 29.61
C ALA A 371 4.22 18.55 30.26
N GLY A 372 3.64 18.39 31.45
CA GLY A 372 3.08 19.50 32.19
C GLY A 372 4.13 20.59 32.28
N ALA A 373 3.78 21.80 31.86
CA ALA A 373 4.47 22.98 32.39
C ALA A 373 4.36 22.91 33.93
N PRO A 374 5.44 23.24 34.66
CA PRO A 374 5.54 23.04 36.11
C PRO A 374 4.40 23.67 36.92
#